data_AF-A0A7C6MU88-F1
#
_entry.id   AF-A0A7C6MU88-F1
#
_cell.length_a   1.000
_cell.length_b   1.000
_cell.length_c   1.000
_cell.angle_alpha   90.00
_cell.angle_beta   90.00
_cell.angle_gamma   90.00
#
_symmetry.space_group_name_H-M   'P 1'
#
loop_
_entity.id
_entity.type
_entity.pdbx_description
1 polymer ?
#
loop_
_entity_poly.entity_id
_entity_poly.type
_entity_poly.pdbx_seq_one_letter_code
_entity_poly.pdbx_strand_id
1 'polypeptide(L)'
;MEERIISRDIGDGIAVHVIPAEKFKTIEIGIFIHNELNNDYTKNALLGRMMRRGTEKLPTTRQLEVFLENLYGARFGAQIMKKGERHIIKVSLSMVSQKYTDKGDDLLIKGLELLKDVIFKPAKQKGLDLFPEEYLDQEKANLKKQIKSLINNKVEYAVERCFQEMCKNERFGKYVYGNIDHVDQITNDHLFNYYQAMINTSPMDIFIVGDINPDKIINMVKQIFDIKRSKIKSIPKEVVKRTVGGEKYYFEKLDVTQGKLSLGYRTNTDYRSPAYVPLVVFNSILGGGTHSKLFIHVREKNSLAYYIFSRLEKFKGLMIISSGIETDNYQKALDIIKQQVSE
;
A
#
# COMPACT_ATOMS: atom_id res chain seq x y z
N MET A 1 23.42 -16.80 -6.57
CA MET A 1 23.61 -16.11 -5.29
C MET A 1 22.25 -15.93 -4.66
N GLU A 2 21.97 -16.67 -3.58
CA GLU A 2 20.82 -16.32 -2.74
C GLU A 2 21.16 -14.99 -2.04
N GLU A 3 20.48 -13.91 -2.42
CA GLU A 3 20.53 -12.64 -1.70
C GLU A 3 19.93 -12.89 -0.30
N ARG A 4 20.78 -13.20 0.68
CA ARG A 4 20.36 -13.50 2.05
C ARG A 4 19.94 -12.19 2.73
N ILE A 5 18.66 -12.09 3.08
CA ILE A 5 18.13 -10.99 3.88
C ILE A 5 18.73 -11.08 5.29
N ILE A 6 19.42 -10.04 5.74
CA ILE A 6 20.00 -9.95 7.08
C ILE A 6 19.10 -9.08 7.94
N SER A 7 18.46 -9.71 8.92
CA SER A 7 17.48 -9.05 9.80
C SER A 7 18.04 -8.87 11.21
N ARG A 8 17.77 -7.72 11.83
CA ARG A 8 18.04 -7.43 13.24
C ARG A 8 16.89 -6.66 13.85
N ASP A 9 16.41 -7.11 15.00
CA ASP A 9 15.62 -6.28 15.90
C ASP A 9 16.57 -5.26 16.53
N ILE A 10 16.24 -3.97 16.43
CA ILE A 10 17.04 -2.88 16.99
C ILE A 10 16.41 -2.28 18.25
N GLY A 11 15.35 -2.90 18.77
CA GLY A 11 14.60 -2.45 19.94
C GLY A 11 13.38 -1.60 19.58
N ASP A 12 12.54 -1.35 20.58
CA ASP A 12 11.46 -0.36 20.50
C ASP A 12 10.48 -0.56 19.33
N GLY A 13 10.30 -1.83 18.92
CA GLY A 13 9.40 -2.22 17.84
C GLY A 13 9.89 -1.81 16.45
N ILE A 14 11.21 -1.68 16.26
CA ILE A 14 11.83 -1.44 14.97
C ILE A 14 12.72 -2.63 14.60
N ALA A 15 12.47 -3.23 13.43
CA ALA A 15 13.36 -4.21 12.83
C ALA A 15 14.02 -3.62 11.58
N VAL A 16 15.29 -3.99 11.35
CA VAL A 16 16.06 -3.59 10.18
C VAL A 16 16.38 -4.83 9.35
N HIS A 17 16.16 -4.71 8.04
CA HIS A 17 16.38 -5.75 7.05
C HIS A 17 17.31 -5.20 5.97
N VAL A 18 18.52 -5.76 5.88
CA VAL A 18 19.50 -5.38 4.88
C VAL A 18 19.59 -6.45 3.80
N ILE A 19 19.54 -6.02 2.55
CA ILE A 19 19.64 -6.87 1.36
C ILE A 19 20.82 -6.37 0.52
N PRO A 20 22.02 -6.95 0.70
CA PRO A 20 23.19 -6.60 -0.11
C PRO A 20 22.92 -6.92 -1.58
N ALA A 21 23.15 -5.95 -2.46
CA ALA A 21 22.94 -6.08 -3.89
C ALA A 21 23.94 -5.20 -4.65
N GLU A 22 25.10 -5.78 -5.01
CA GLU A 22 26.21 -5.09 -5.69
C GLU A 22 25.87 -4.61 -7.11
N LYS A 23 24.82 -5.17 -7.73
CA LYS A 23 24.39 -4.84 -9.09
C LYS A 23 23.80 -3.43 -9.23
N PHE A 24 23.41 -2.79 -8.12
CA PHE A 24 22.76 -1.49 -8.15
C PHE A 24 23.73 -0.36 -7.82
N LYS A 25 23.61 0.75 -8.55
CA LYS A 25 24.34 2.00 -8.28
C LYS A 25 23.61 2.91 -7.28
N THR A 26 22.44 2.48 -6.83
CA THR A 26 21.58 3.19 -5.89
C THR A 26 21.37 2.37 -4.63
N ILE A 27 21.03 3.07 -3.56
CA ILE A 27 20.53 2.51 -2.31
C ILE A 27 19.04 2.85 -2.23
N GLU A 28 18.23 1.82 -2.02
CA GLU A 28 16.79 1.93 -1.78
C GLU A 28 16.51 1.69 -0.31
N ILE A 29 15.86 2.65 0.34
CA ILE A 29 15.46 2.58 1.74
C ILE A 29 13.93 2.66 1.80
N GLY A 30 13.29 1.74 2.54
CA GLY A 30 11.85 1.76 2.78
C GLY A 30 11.55 1.49 4.25
N ILE A 31 10.87 2.43 4.90
CA ILE A 31 10.35 2.28 6.25
C ILE A 31 8.85 2.01 6.17
N PHE A 32 8.42 0.90 6.76
CA PHE A 32 7.04 0.43 6.74
C PHE A 32 6.47 0.55 8.15
N ILE A 33 5.53 1.48 8.35
CA ILE A 33 4.84 1.68 9.63
C ILE A 33 3.55 0.87 9.58
N HIS A 34 3.49 -0.18 10.38
CA HIS A 34 2.39 -1.14 10.33
C HIS A 34 1.23 -0.71 11.22
N ASN A 35 0.06 -0.54 10.62
CA ASN A 35 -1.19 -0.30 11.32
C ASN A 35 -2.23 -1.34 10.93
N GLU A 36 -3.27 -1.45 11.74
CA GLU A 36 -4.47 -2.18 11.38
C GLU A 36 -5.36 -1.36 10.46
N LEU A 37 -6.12 -2.02 9.59
CA LEU A 37 -7.21 -1.42 8.82
C LEU A 37 -8.46 -1.21 9.72
N ASN A 38 -8.28 -0.50 10.82
CA ASN A 38 -9.30 -0.20 11.83
C ASN A 38 -10.12 1.04 11.43
N ASN A 39 -10.88 1.65 12.34
CA ASN A 39 -11.75 2.79 12.02
C ASN A 39 -10.97 4.11 11.81
N ASP A 40 -9.73 4.19 12.25
CA ASP A 40 -8.85 5.35 12.07
C ASP A 40 -8.05 5.31 10.77
N TYR A 41 -8.26 4.31 9.91
CA TYR A 41 -7.49 4.13 8.68
C TYR A 41 -7.46 5.36 7.76
N THR A 42 -8.49 6.20 7.74
CA THR A 42 -8.49 7.46 7.00
C THR A 42 -7.43 8.44 7.51
N LYS A 43 -7.17 8.46 8.83
CA LYS A 43 -6.08 9.24 9.43
C LYS A 43 -4.73 8.77 8.91
N ASN A 44 -4.50 7.46 8.80
CA ASN A 44 -3.27 6.90 8.20
C ASN A 44 -3.05 7.35 6.75
N ALA A 45 -4.12 7.34 5.94
CA ALA A 45 -4.06 7.80 4.55
C ALA A 45 -3.70 9.29 4.46
N LEU A 46 -4.22 10.12 5.38
CA LEU A 46 -3.89 11.54 5.45
C LEU A 46 -2.47 11.77 6.01
N LEU A 47 -2.05 11.07 7.06
CA LEU A 47 -0.71 11.17 7.64
C LEU A 47 0.39 10.84 6.63
N GLY A 48 0.23 9.79 5.84
CA GLY A 48 1.17 9.46 4.78
C GLY A 48 1.35 10.59 3.76
N ARG A 49 0.33 11.43 3.56
CA ARG A 49 0.42 12.63 2.72
C ARG A 49 1.08 13.79 3.44
N MET A 50 0.72 14.01 4.71
CA MET A 50 1.30 15.06 5.56
C MET A 50 2.81 14.90 5.74
N MET A 51 3.31 13.66 5.86
CA MET A 51 4.74 13.34 5.94
C MET A 51 5.55 13.84 4.72
N ARG A 52 4.90 14.14 3.58
CA ARG A 52 5.59 14.67 2.39
C ARG A 52 5.74 16.19 2.39
N ARG A 53 5.09 16.88 3.32
CA ARG A 53 4.99 18.35 3.28
C ARG A 53 6.21 19.05 3.87
N GLY A 54 6.97 18.36 4.73
CA GLY A 54 8.19 18.87 5.32
C GLY A 54 8.48 18.26 6.70
N THR A 55 9.56 18.70 7.32
CA THR A 55 9.99 18.34 8.68
C THR A 55 10.16 19.61 9.52
N GLU A 56 10.42 19.49 10.82
CA GLU A 56 10.76 20.67 11.64
C GLU A 56 12.00 21.42 11.13
N LYS A 57 12.99 20.69 10.58
CA LYS A 57 14.22 21.29 10.01
C LYS A 57 14.02 21.82 8.58
N LEU A 58 13.13 21.18 7.82
CA LEU A 58 12.81 21.52 6.43
C LEU A 58 11.30 21.77 6.34
N PRO A 59 10.79 22.87 6.94
CA PRO A 59 9.35 23.09 7.15
C PRO A 59 8.53 23.26 5.88
N THR A 60 9.17 23.46 4.72
CA THR A 60 8.49 23.63 3.44
C THR A 60 8.87 22.54 2.45
N THR A 61 7.93 22.18 1.57
CA THR A 61 8.19 21.25 0.46
C THR A 61 9.37 21.71 -0.40
N ARG A 62 9.50 23.02 -0.64
CA ARG A 62 10.64 23.57 -1.38
C ARG A 62 11.98 23.27 -0.71
N GLN A 63 12.09 23.45 0.61
CA GLN A 63 13.34 23.16 1.33
C GLN A 63 13.64 21.66 1.34
N LEU A 64 12.61 20.81 1.43
CA LEU A 64 12.76 19.37 1.31
C LEU A 64 13.29 18.98 -0.07
N GLU A 65 12.74 19.52 -1.16
CA GLU A 65 13.23 19.26 -2.52
C GLU A 65 14.67 19.75 -2.72
N VAL A 66 15.01 20.96 -2.25
CA VAL A 66 16.41 21.46 -2.31
C VAL A 66 17.37 20.55 -1.53
N PHE A 67 16.94 20.01 -0.39
CA PHE A 67 17.75 19.05 0.36
C PHE A 67 17.97 17.75 -0.45
N LEU A 68 16.93 17.24 -1.11
CA LEU A 68 17.00 16.05 -1.95
C LEU A 68 17.86 16.25 -3.20
N GLU A 69 17.80 17.42 -3.83
CA GLU A 69 18.69 17.82 -4.93
C GLU A 69 20.16 17.79 -4.49
N ASN A 70 20.46 18.33 -3.29
CA ASN A 70 21.79 18.29 -2.70
C ASN A 70 22.25 16.88 -2.29
N LEU A 71 21.31 15.93 -2.14
CA LEU A 71 21.60 14.49 -2.02
C LEU A 71 21.73 13.80 -3.38
N TYR A 72 22.33 14.50 -4.37
CA TYR A 72 22.52 14.03 -5.75
C TYR A 72 21.20 13.64 -6.43
N GLY A 73 20.15 14.42 -6.19
CA GLY A 73 18.82 14.15 -6.76
C GLY A 73 18.16 12.91 -6.17
N ALA A 74 18.31 12.70 -4.86
CA ALA A 74 17.63 11.63 -4.16
C ALA A 74 16.10 11.74 -4.33
N ARG A 75 15.41 10.62 -4.43
CA ARG A 75 13.94 10.58 -4.60
C ARG A 75 13.29 10.08 -3.33
N PHE A 76 12.46 10.92 -2.74
CA PHE A 76 11.71 10.62 -1.54
C PHE A 76 10.22 10.44 -1.86
N GLY A 77 9.54 9.61 -1.09
CA GLY A 77 8.09 9.49 -1.17
C GLY A 77 7.49 8.87 0.08
N ALA A 78 6.22 9.19 0.31
CA ALA A 78 5.39 8.49 1.28
C ALA A 78 4.05 8.11 0.64
N GLN A 79 3.62 6.88 0.90
CA GLN A 79 2.41 6.30 0.34
C GLN A 79 1.75 5.35 1.32
N ILE A 80 0.47 5.11 1.11
CA ILE A 80 -0.32 4.18 1.89
C ILE A 80 -0.52 2.88 1.11
N MET A 81 -0.40 1.75 1.79
CA MET A 81 -0.55 0.42 1.22
C MET A 81 -1.57 -0.38 2.03
N LYS A 82 -2.40 -1.16 1.35
CA LYS A 82 -3.29 -2.15 1.94
C LYS A 82 -2.76 -3.55 1.62
N LYS A 83 -2.55 -4.38 2.65
CA LYS A 83 -2.13 -5.78 2.52
C LYS A 83 -3.02 -6.62 3.44
N GLY A 84 -4.04 -7.26 2.87
CA GLY A 84 -5.11 -7.85 3.66
C GLY A 84 -5.74 -6.82 4.60
N GLU A 85 -5.77 -7.12 5.90
CA GLU A 85 -6.33 -6.22 6.92
C GLU A 85 -5.28 -5.29 7.56
N ARG A 86 -4.10 -5.19 6.95
CA ARG A 86 -3.06 -4.23 7.35
C ARG A 86 -3.15 -2.96 6.52
N HIS A 87 -2.89 -1.85 7.19
CA HIS A 87 -2.75 -0.54 6.60
C HIS A 87 -1.34 -0.02 6.88
N ILE A 88 -0.53 0.14 5.85
CA ILE A 88 0.91 0.35 6.00
C ILE A 88 1.26 1.70 5.40
N ILE A 89 1.81 2.60 6.19
CA ILE A 89 2.43 3.82 5.69
C ILE A 89 3.85 3.46 5.31
N LYS A 90 4.18 3.54 4.01
CA LYS A 90 5.53 3.35 3.50
C LYS A 90 6.15 4.71 3.24
N VAL A 91 7.25 5.00 3.92
CA VAL A 91 8.15 6.13 3.62
C VAL A 91 9.39 5.56 2.94
N SER A 92 9.83 6.15 1.84
CA SER A 92 10.96 5.63 1.07
C SER A 92 11.89 6.71 0.56
N LEU A 93 13.16 6.35 0.42
CA LEU A 93 14.22 7.16 -0.16
C LEU A 93 15.04 6.30 -1.13
N SER A 94 15.24 6.79 -2.35
CA SER A 94 16.13 6.23 -3.36
C SER A 94 17.26 7.23 -3.57
N MET A 95 18.51 6.80 -3.42
CA MET A 95 19.67 7.69 -3.52
C MET A 95 20.85 6.99 -4.18
N VAL A 96 21.80 7.76 -4.71
CA VAL A 96 23.05 7.20 -5.24
C VAL A 96 23.84 6.51 -4.12
N SER A 97 24.47 5.38 -4.42
CA SER A 97 25.35 4.70 -3.46
C SER A 97 26.60 5.55 -3.19
N GLN A 98 27.06 5.57 -1.93
CA GLN A 98 28.24 6.33 -1.53
C GLN A 98 29.50 6.01 -2.36
N LYS A 99 29.60 4.78 -2.88
CA LYS A 99 30.72 4.30 -3.71
C LYS A 99 30.92 5.11 -4.99
N TYR A 100 29.88 5.79 -5.46
CA TYR A 100 29.91 6.61 -6.68
C TYR A 100 29.98 8.11 -6.38
N THR A 101 30.29 8.50 -5.14
CA THR A 101 30.29 9.90 -4.71
C THR A 101 31.54 10.22 -3.89
N ASP A 102 31.91 11.51 -3.84
CA ASP A 102 33.00 12.05 -3.02
C ASP A 102 32.62 12.22 -1.53
N LYS A 103 31.37 11.95 -1.16
CA LYS A 103 30.84 12.20 0.20
C LYS A 103 30.94 11.02 1.15
N GLY A 104 31.31 9.84 0.66
CA GLY A 104 31.33 8.63 1.49
C GLY A 104 29.99 8.40 2.20
N ASP A 105 30.03 7.93 3.45
CA ASP A 105 28.81 7.58 4.19
C ASP A 105 27.93 8.77 4.59
N ASP A 106 28.41 10.01 4.49
CA ASP A 106 27.69 11.23 4.87
C ASP A 106 26.32 11.33 4.15
N LEU A 107 26.27 10.92 2.87
CA LEU A 107 25.02 10.90 2.12
C LEU A 107 23.99 9.95 2.72
N LEU A 108 24.42 8.74 3.07
CA LEU A 108 23.53 7.73 3.61
C LEU A 108 23.05 8.12 5.02
N ILE A 109 23.93 8.70 5.83
CA ILE A 109 23.59 9.25 7.14
C ILE A 109 22.52 10.33 6.98
N LYS A 110 22.73 11.32 6.10
CA LYS A 110 21.76 12.39 5.82
C LYS A 110 20.43 11.85 5.31
N GLY A 111 20.45 10.83 4.46
CA GLY A 111 19.24 10.17 3.96
C GLY A 111 18.45 9.46 5.07
N LEU A 112 19.12 8.73 5.94
CA LEU A 112 18.52 8.06 7.10
C LEU A 112 17.99 9.07 8.13
N GLU A 113 18.74 10.15 8.38
CA GLU A 113 18.31 11.26 9.25
C GLU A 113 17.07 11.96 8.70
N LEU A 114 17.01 12.18 7.38
CA LEU A 114 15.82 12.74 6.73
C LEU A 114 14.61 11.83 6.96
N LEU A 115 14.75 10.52 6.73
CA LEU A 115 13.66 9.56 6.94
C LEU A 115 13.20 9.53 8.40
N LYS A 116 14.14 9.62 9.35
CA LYS A 116 13.80 9.78 10.77
C LYS A 116 13.02 11.06 11.02
N ASP A 117 13.50 12.20 10.54
CA ASP A 117 12.87 13.50 10.77
C ASP A 117 11.47 13.55 10.11
N VAL A 118 11.28 12.97 8.93
CA VAL A 118 9.96 12.83 8.29
C VAL A 118 8.96 12.08 9.16
N ILE A 119 9.39 11.02 9.85
CA ILE A 119 8.52 10.17 10.66
C ILE A 119 8.29 10.77 12.05
N PHE A 120 9.35 11.26 12.71
CA PHE A 120 9.33 11.61 14.13
C PHE A 120 9.36 13.12 14.41
N LYS A 121 9.64 13.94 13.39
CA LYS A 121 9.70 15.42 13.48
C LYS A 121 9.09 16.07 12.22
N PRO A 122 7.82 15.77 11.88
CA PRO A 122 7.15 16.34 10.72
C PRO A 122 7.04 17.86 10.85
N ALA A 123 6.74 18.57 9.76
CA ALA A 123 6.45 20.00 9.84
C ALA A 123 5.34 20.28 10.86
N LYS A 124 5.56 21.27 11.74
CA LYS A 124 4.61 21.71 12.77
C LYS A 124 4.41 23.21 12.71
N GLN A 125 3.30 23.67 13.28
CA GLN A 125 3.13 25.08 13.61
C GLN A 125 4.18 25.50 14.64
N LYS A 126 4.69 26.73 14.52
CA LYS A 126 5.75 27.22 15.39
C LYS A 126 5.26 27.28 16.84
N GLY A 127 5.92 26.52 17.72
CA GLY A 127 5.61 26.49 19.15
C GLY A 127 4.39 25.65 19.54
N LEU A 128 3.78 24.93 18.59
CA LEU A 128 2.61 24.09 18.83
C LEU A 128 2.85 22.67 18.33
N ASP A 129 2.27 21.71 19.05
CA ASP A 129 2.21 20.30 18.64
C ASP A 129 1.00 20.07 17.73
N LEU A 130 1.01 20.78 16.59
CA LEU A 130 -0.02 20.74 15.55
C LEU A 130 0.62 20.81 14.17
N PHE A 131 -0.01 20.21 13.17
CA PHE A 131 0.43 20.35 11.77
C PHE A 131 0.12 21.75 11.25
N PRO A 132 0.89 22.29 10.26
CA PRO A 132 0.51 23.51 9.57
C PRO A 132 -0.89 23.40 8.97
N GLU A 133 -1.79 24.31 9.34
CA GLU A 133 -3.21 24.28 8.92
C GLU A 133 -3.36 24.29 7.40
N GLU A 134 -2.60 25.15 6.73
CA GLU A 134 -2.60 25.25 5.27
C GLU A 134 -2.28 23.89 4.61
N TYR A 135 -1.33 23.14 5.17
CA TYR A 135 -0.96 21.82 4.65
C TYR A 135 -2.02 20.77 4.95
N LEU A 136 -2.63 20.82 6.13
CA LEU A 136 -3.73 19.94 6.50
C LEU A 136 -4.92 20.12 5.56
N ASP A 137 -5.34 21.37 5.32
CA ASP A 137 -6.48 21.67 4.46
C ASP A 137 -6.24 21.28 3.01
N GLN A 138 -5.04 21.57 2.48
CA GLN A 138 -4.62 21.14 1.15
C GLN A 138 -4.64 19.61 1.02
N GLU A 139 -4.07 18.88 1.99
CA GLU A 139 -4.05 17.41 1.91
C GLU A 139 -5.40 16.76 2.18
N LYS A 140 -6.28 17.36 2.99
CA LYS A 140 -7.70 16.95 3.09
C LYS A 140 -8.39 17.09 1.74
N ALA A 141 -8.23 18.23 1.07
CA ALA A 141 -8.81 18.46 -0.26
C ALA A 141 -8.24 17.47 -1.31
N ASN A 142 -6.93 17.24 -1.29
CA ASN A 142 -6.27 16.30 -2.20
C ASN A 142 -6.68 14.85 -1.95
N LEU A 143 -6.83 14.44 -0.68
CA LEU A 143 -7.30 13.10 -0.33
C LEU A 143 -8.75 12.88 -0.78
N LYS A 144 -9.64 13.86 -0.59
CA LYS A 144 -11.01 13.79 -1.11
C LYS A 144 -11.04 13.67 -2.63
N LYS A 145 -10.22 14.44 -3.35
CA LYS A 145 -10.08 14.32 -4.81
C LYS A 145 -9.62 12.91 -5.21
N GLN A 146 -8.63 12.34 -4.50
CA GLN A 146 -8.17 10.98 -4.72
C GLN A 146 -9.29 9.94 -4.54
N ILE A 147 -10.05 10.04 -3.44
CA ILE A 147 -11.16 9.13 -3.16
C ILE A 147 -12.22 9.25 -4.26
N LYS A 148 -12.62 10.47 -4.62
CA LYS A 148 -13.60 10.73 -5.69
C LYS A 148 -13.12 10.21 -7.05
N SER A 149 -11.82 10.33 -7.34
CA SER A 149 -11.28 9.93 -8.65
C SER A 149 -11.35 8.44 -8.94
N LEU A 150 -11.59 7.57 -7.94
CA LEU A 150 -11.72 6.13 -8.16
C LEU A 150 -12.80 5.84 -9.23
N ILE A 151 -13.91 6.58 -9.20
CA ILE A 151 -15.01 6.42 -10.16
C ILE A 151 -14.62 6.71 -11.62
N ASN A 152 -13.52 7.43 -11.85
CA ASN A 152 -13.05 7.78 -13.19
C ASN A 152 -12.36 6.58 -13.86
N ASN A 153 -11.81 5.65 -13.07
CA ASN A 153 -11.36 4.35 -13.57
C ASN A 153 -12.44 3.30 -13.29
N LYS A 154 -13.35 3.12 -14.24
CA LYS A 154 -14.51 2.20 -14.09
C LYS A 154 -14.12 0.75 -13.81
N VAL A 155 -12.95 0.31 -14.29
CA VAL A 155 -12.45 -1.06 -14.05
C VAL A 155 -12.06 -1.23 -12.60
N GLU A 156 -11.18 -0.36 -12.10
CA GLU A 156 -10.72 -0.40 -10.70
C GLU A 156 -11.86 -0.09 -9.72
N TYR A 157 -12.78 0.82 -10.08
CA TYR A 157 -13.99 1.08 -9.29
C TYR A 157 -14.84 -0.18 -9.12
N ALA A 158 -15.13 -0.90 -10.21
CA ALA A 158 -15.94 -2.12 -10.15
C ALA A 158 -15.25 -3.23 -9.33
N VAL A 159 -13.94 -3.39 -9.47
CA VAL A 159 -13.14 -4.34 -8.67
C VAL A 159 -13.18 -3.97 -7.19
N GLU A 160 -12.96 -2.70 -6.85
CA GLU A 160 -13.00 -2.22 -5.46
C GLU A 160 -14.41 -2.40 -4.87
N ARG A 161 -15.48 -2.00 -5.58
CA ARG A 161 -16.87 -2.20 -5.13
C ARG A 161 -17.18 -3.69 -4.91
N CYS A 162 -16.71 -4.57 -5.79
CA CYS A 162 -16.87 -6.02 -5.62
C CYS A 162 -16.21 -6.51 -4.32
N PHE A 163 -14.98 -6.08 -4.03
CA PHE A 163 -14.32 -6.40 -2.76
C PHE A 163 -15.07 -5.80 -1.55
N GLN A 164 -15.56 -4.57 -1.65
CA GLN A 164 -16.32 -3.91 -0.59
C GLN A 164 -17.60 -4.67 -0.27
N GLU A 165 -18.36 -5.11 -1.27
CA GLU A 165 -19.59 -5.89 -1.04
C GLU A 165 -19.27 -7.30 -0.52
N MET A 166 -18.25 -7.96 -1.06
CA MET A 166 -17.84 -9.30 -0.62
C MET A 166 -17.32 -9.30 0.83
N CYS A 167 -16.66 -8.23 1.25
CA CYS A 167 -16.01 -8.08 2.55
C CYS A 167 -16.64 -6.96 3.41
N LYS A 168 -17.92 -6.63 3.21
CA LYS A 168 -18.61 -5.49 3.85
C LYS A 168 -18.51 -5.49 5.38
N ASN A 169 -18.52 -6.67 5.99
CA ASN A 169 -18.43 -6.85 7.45
C ASN A 169 -17.01 -7.23 7.92
N GLU A 170 -16.01 -7.03 7.08
CA GLU A 170 -14.60 -7.30 7.37
C GLU A 170 -13.80 -6.03 7.21
N ARG A 171 -12.68 -5.91 7.95
CA ARG A 171 -11.79 -4.75 7.81
C ARG A 171 -11.30 -4.58 6.37
N PHE A 172 -11.10 -5.70 5.67
CA PHE A 172 -10.72 -5.69 4.25
C PHE A 172 -11.71 -4.96 3.34
N GLY A 173 -12.99 -4.84 3.71
CA GLY A 173 -13.96 -4.07 2.92
C GLY A 173 -13.73 -2.55 2.91
N LYS A 174 -12.72 -2.04 3.63
CA LYS A 174 -12.39 -0.60 3.65
C LYS A 174 -11.48 -0.22 2.48
N TYR A 175 -11.80 0.87 1.80
CA TYR A 175 -10.96 1.41 0.72
C TYR A 175 -9.65 1.96 1.28
N VAL A 176 -8.51 1.74 0.63
CA VAL A 176 -7.20 2.14 1.19
C VAL A 176 -7.08 3.63 1.51
N TYR A 177 -7.76 4.51 0.77
CA TYR A 177 -7.66 5.96 1.00
C TYR A 177 -8.70 6.54 1.98
N GLY A 178 -9.59 5.73 2.55
CA GLY A 178 -10.67 6.24 3.41
C GLY A 178 -11.99 6.51 2.70
N ASN A 179 -12.91 7.13 3.44
CA ASN A 179 -14.13 7.73 2.91
C ASN A 179 -14.09 9.25 3.12
N ILE A 180 -14.94 9.99 2.39
CA ILE A 180 -14.95 11.45 2.43
C ILE A 180 -15.44 11.95 3.79
N ASP A 181 -16.46 11.31 4.36
CA ASP A 181 -17.06 11.72 5.63
C ASP A 181 -16.07 11.69 6.79
N HIS A 182 -15.20 10.67 6.87
CA HIS A 182 -14.15 10.65 7.90
C HIS A 182 -13.09 11.71 7.62
N VAL A 183 -12.76 12.03 6.35
CA VAL A 183 -11.83 13.13 6.06
C VAL A 183 -12.39 14.43 6.61
N ASP A 184 -13.68 14.71 6.39
CA ASP A 184 -14.34 15.91 6.90
C ASP A 184 -14.22 16.06 8.41
N GLN A 185 -14.43 14.96 9.15
CA GLN A 185 -14.39 14.92 10.62
C GLN A 185 -12.98 15.02 11.24
N ILE A 186 -11.91 14.90 10.45
CA ILE A 186 -10.54 15.01 10.98
C ILE A 186 -10.22 16.47 11.32
N THR A 187 -9.98 16.74 12.60
CA THR A 187 -9.40 17.98 13.12
C THR A 187 -7.88 17.85 13.28
N ASN A 188 -7.18 18.99 13.38
CA ASN A 188 -5.73 19.02 13.53
C ASN A 188 -5.29 18.32 14.84
N ASP A 189 -5.91 18.66 15.97
CA ASP A 189 -5.64 18.04 17.27
C ASP A 189 -5.81 16.52 17.24
N HIS A 190 -6.92 16.04 16.68
CA HIS A 190 -7.18 14.60 16.59
C HIS A 190 -6.17 13.90 15.68
N LEU A 191 -5.77 14.53 14.58
CA LEU A 191 -4.77 13.96 13.67
C LEU A 191 -3.39 13.92 14.32
N PHE A 192 -2.98 14.99 15.01
CA PHE A 192 -1.69 15.09 15.66
C PHE A 192 -1.57 14.14 16.86
N ASN A 193 -2.61 14.05 17.69
CA ASN A 193 -2.66 13.06 18.78
C ASN A 193 -2.61 11.63 18.26
N TYR A 194 -3.33 11.34 17.16
CA TYR A 194 -3.27 10.05 16.51
C TYR A 194 -1.87 9.75 15.94
N TYR A 195 -1.23 10.75 15.32
CA TYR A 195 0.16 10.66 14.84
C TYR A 195 1.13 10.31 15.97
N GLN A 196 1.08 11.03 17.10
CA GLN A 196 1.92 10.77 18.26
C GLN A 196 1.73 9.35 18.81
N ALA A 197 0.47 8.91 18.93
CA ALA A 197 0.18 7.54 19.34
C ALA A 197 0.71 6.52 18.32
N MET A 198 0.57 6.79 17.02
CA MET A 198 1.00 5.90 15.95
C MET A 198 2.52 5.72 15.97
N ILE A 199 3.31 6.80 15.95
CA ILE A 199 4.78 6.70 15.90
C ILE A 199 5.34 6.03 17.15
N ASN A 200 4.70 6.19 18.31
CA ASN A 200 5.14 5.60 19.57
C ASN A 200 4.79 4.12 19.71
N THR A 201 3.74 3.64 19.03
CA THR A 201 3.19 2.29 19.29
C THR A 201 3.18 1.35 18.07
N SER A 202 3.31 1.84 16.84
CA SER A 202 3.12 1.01 15.64
C SER A 202 4.43 0.33 15.22
N PRO A 203 4.52 -1.01 15.11
CA PRO A 203 5.78 -1.64 14.72
C PRO A 203 6.26 -1.15 13.35
N MET A 204 7.58 -1.08 13.19
CA MET A 204 8.22 -0.56 11.98
C MET A 204 9.26 -1.54 11.44
N ASP A 205 9.23 -1.76 10.13
CA ASP A 205 10.28 -2.49 9.43
C ASP A 205 11.05 -1.52 8.51
N ILE A 206 12.38 -1.50 8.63
CA ILE A 206 13.28 -0.70 7.77
C ILE A 206 13.99 -1.65 6.81
N PHE A 207 13.69 -1.55 5.53
CA PHE A 207 14.38 -2.28 4.47
C PHE A 207 15.42 -1.39 3.81
N ILE A 208 16.64 -1.91 3.62
CA ILE A 208 17.73 -1.22 2.94
C ILE A 208 18.33 -2.18 1.91
N VAL A 209 18.35 -1.78 0.64
CA VAL A 209 18.83 -2.57 -0.48
C VAL A 209 19.88 -1.79 -1.26
N GLY A 210 21.03 -2.40 -1.55
CA GLY A 210 22.08 -1.79 -2.37
C GLY A 210 23.46 -2.41 -2.15
N ASP A 211 24.48 -1.82 -2.78
CA ASP A 211 25.90 -2.17 -2.56
C ASP A 211 26.37 -1.59 -1.21
N ILE A 212 26.12 -2.32 -0.12
CA ILE A 212 26.34 -1.88 1.27
C ILE A 212 26.84 -3.01 2.16
N ASN A 213 27.63 -2.66 3.19
CA ASN A 213 28.02 -3.58 4.26
C ASN A 213 26.90 -3.68 5.32
N PRO A 214 26.30 -4.86 5.54
CA PRO A 214 25.16 -5.02 6.45
C PRO A 214 25.40 -4.60 7.89
N ASP A 215 26.52 -5.02 8.48
CA ASP A 215 26.80 -4.74 9.89
C ASP A 215 27.01 -3.25 10.12
N LYS A 216 27.71 -2.59 9.18
CA LYS A 216 27.90 -1.14 9.20
C LYS A 216 26.57 -0.40 9.12
N ILE A 217 25.69 -0.81 8.21
CA ILE A 217 24.37 -0.17 8.03
C ILE A 217 23.47 -0.40 9.24
N ILE A 218 23.44 -1.62 9.78
CA ILE A 218 22.65 -1.92 10.98
C ILE A 218 23.11 -1.05 12.15
N ASN A 219 24.42 -0.88 12.36
CA ASN A 219 24.93 -0.02 13.42
C ASN A 219 24.58 1.45 13.20
N MET A 220 24.67 1.94 11.96
CA MET A 220 24.26 3.30 11.61
C MET A 220 22.77 3.54 11.86
N VAL A 221 21.91 2.59 11.45
CA VAL A 221 20.46 2.69 11.69
C VAL A 221 20.15 2.64 13.18
N LYS A 222 20.81 1.77 13.96
CA LYS A 222 20.68 1.73 15.43
C LYS A 222 20.98 3.09 16.08
N GLN A 223 22.06 3.75 15.65
CA GLN A 223 22.44 5.05 16.19
C GLN A 223 21.46 6.16 15.79
N ILE A 224 21.03 6.18 14.53
CA ILE A 224 20.14 7.23 14.01
C ILE A 224 18.74 7.07 14.60
N PHE A 225 18.20 5.85 14.63
CA PHE A 225 16.86 5.49 15.11
C PHE A 225 16.85 5.09 16.59
N ASP A 226 17.79 5.60 17.40
CA ASP A 226 17.76 5.49 18.86
C ASP A 226 16.64 6.39 19.42
N ILE A 227 15.41 5.88 19.37
CA ILE A 227 14.18 6.58 19.72
C ILE A 227 13.45 5.75 20.74
N LYS A 228 13.15 6.36 21.89
CA LYS A 228 12.40 5.71 22.96
C LYS A 228 10.94 5.54 22.57
N ARG A 229 10.50 4.30 22.37
CA ARG A 229 9.12 3.96 22.05
C ARG A 229 8.58 2.98 23.07
N SER A 230 7.26 2.92 23.23
CA SER A 230 6.67 2.08 24.27
C SER A 230 5.30 1.58 23.85
N LYS A 231 4.85 0.49 24.50
CA LYS A 231 3.54 -0.12 24.23
C LYS A 231 3.37 -0.49 22.75
N ILE A 232 4.41 -1.10 22.18
CA ILE A 232 4.40 -1.53 20.78
C ILE A 232 3.24 -2.52 20.56
N LYS A 233 2.38 -2.18 19.62
CA LYS A 233 1.20 -2.97 19.26
C LYS A 233 1.63 -4.21 18.49
N SER A 234 1.01 -5.34 18.80
CA SER A 234 1.03 -6.49 17.91
C SER A 234 0.03 -6.27 16.79
N ILE A 235 0.44 -6.48 15.53
CA ILE A 235 -0.46 -6.38 14.38
C ILE A 235 -1.14 -7.74 14.18
N PRO A 236 -2.46 -7.84 14.33
CA PRO A 236 -3.18 -9.09 14.16
C PRO A 236 -2.92 -9.71 12.78
N LYS A 237 -2.87 -11.04 12.77
CA LYS A 237 -2.87 -11.79 11.51
C LYS A 237 -4.22 -11.57 10.80
N GLU A 238 -4.19 -11.65 9.48
CA GLU A 238 -5.38 -11.53 8.65
C GLU A 238 -6.32 -12.70 8.94
N VAL A 239 -7.58 -12.39 9.19
CA VAL A 239 -8.62 -13.41 9.39
C VAL A 239 -9.16 -13.82 8.02
N VAL A 240 -8.86 -15.04 7.57
CA VAL A 240 -9.44 -15.59 6.35
C VAL A 240 -10.79 -16.21 6.68
N LYS A 241 -11.88 -15.52 6.36
CA LYS A 241 -13.24 -16.07 6.53
C LYS A 241 -13.49 -17.10 5.42
N ARG A 242 -13.69 -18.36 5.83
CA ARG A 242 -13.82 -19.52 4.93
C ARG A 242 -15.25 -19.87 4.53
N THR A 243 -16.22 -19.45 5.32
CA THR A 243 -17.63 -19.76 5.09
C THR A 243 -18.26 -18.75 4.12
N VAL A 244 -18.81 -19.26 3.03
CA VAL A 244 -19.67 -18.55 2.08
C VAL A 244 -21.11 -19.00 2.31
N GLY A 245 -22.05 -18.06 2.41
CA GLY A 245 -23.47 -18.40 2.53
C GLY A 245 -24.09 -18.79 1.18
N GLY A 246 -23.82 -18.01 0.14
CA GLY A 246 -24.34 -18.19 -1.22
C GLY A 246 -23.89 -17.05 -2.14
N GLU A 247 -24.24 -17.13 -3.43
CA GLU A 247 -23.98 -16.07 -4.39
C GLU A 247 -24.76 -14.80 -4.03
N LYS A 248 -24.13 -13.64 -4.20
CA LYS A 248 -24.75 -12.34 -3.98
C LYS A 248 -24.56 -11.48 -5.22
N TYR A 249 -25.60 -10.74 -5.56
CA TYR A 249 -25.62 -9.86 -6.72
C TYR A 249 -25.75 -8.41 -6.25
N TYR A 250 -24.95 -7.53 -6.83
CA TYR A 250 -25.00 -6.10 -6.61
C TYR A 250 -24.93 -5.40 -7.96
N PHE A 251 -25.89 -4.52 -8.22
CA PHE A 251 -26.00 -3.78 -9.46
C PHE A 251 -25.97 -2.29 -9.16
N GLU A 252 -25.19 -1.56 -9.94
CA GLU A 252 -25.07 -0.11 -9.87
C GLU A 252 -25.20 0.46 -11.27
N LYS A 253 -26.15 1.37 -11.47
CA LYS A 253 -26.38 2.02 -12.76
C LYS A 253 -25.50 3.26 -12.85
N LEU A 254 -24.61 3.27 -13.83
CA LEU A 254 -23.73 4.39 -14.14
C LEU A 254 -23.83 4.71 -15.63
N ASP A 255 -23.55 5.96 -15.99
CA ASP A 255 -23.38 6.34 -17.39
C ASP A 255 -22.01 5.86 -17.88
N VAL A 256 -21.99 4.72 -18.57
CA VAL A 256 -20.81 4.04 -19.09
C VAL A 256 -21.08 3.45 -20.47
N THR A 257 -20.09 3.50 -21.35
CA THR A 257 -20.17 2.87 -22.68
C THR A 257 -20.11 1.35 -22.65
N GLN A 258 -19.55 0.78 -21.57
CA GLN A 258 -19.40 -0.65 -21.37
C GLN A 258 -19.75 -1.01 -19.93
N GLY A 259 -20.60 -2.02 -19.75
CA GLY A 259 -20.87 -2.63 -18.46
C GLY A 259 -19.60 -3.22 -17.85
N LYS A 260 -19.45 -3.10 -16.53
CA LYS A 260 -18.32 -3.68 -15.79
C LYS A 260 -18.84 -4.85 -14.97
N LEU A 261 -18.48 -6.06 -15.37
CA LEU A 261 -18.88 -7.30 -14.70
C LEU A 261 -17.71 -7.83 -13.88
N SER A 262 -17.87 -7.87 -12.56
CA SER A 262 -16.85 -8.38 -11.63
C SER A 262 -17.42 -9.46 -10.72
N LEU A 263 -16.74 -10.61 -10.63
CA LEU A 263 -17.12 -11.76 -9.81
C LEU A 263 -16.04 -12.00 -8.74
N GLY A 264 -16.45 -11.92 -7.47
CA GLY A 264 -15.57 -12.19 -6.33
C GLY A 264 -15.73 -13.61 -5.81
N TYR A 265 -14.62 -14.29 -5.57
CA TYR A 265 -14.55 -15.65 -5.02
C TYR A 265 -13.72 -15.66 -3.74
N ARG A 266 -14.14 -16.49 -2.77
CA ARG A 266 -13.30 -16.87 -1.63
C ARG A 266 -12.59 -18.17 -1.97
N THR A 267 -11.28 -18.12 -2.12
CA THR A 267 -10.44 -19.28 -2.44
C THR A 267 -10.09 -20.09 -1.20
N ASN A 268 -10.29 -19.51 -0.01
CA ASN A 268 -9.91 -20.08 1.29
C ASN A 268 -8.41 -20.40 1.42
N THR A 269 -7.60 -19.83 0.53
CA THR A 269 -6.16 -20.11 0.39
C THR A 269 -5.42 -18.79 0.43
N ASP A 270 -4.79 -18.49 1.57
CA ASP A 270 -3.89 -17.36 1.71
C ASP A 270 -2.45 -17.72 1.31
N TYR A 271 -1.57 -16.72 1.25
CA TYR A 271 -0.17 -16.87 0.82
C TYR A 271 0.68 -17.82 1.68
N ARG A 272 0.20 -18.21 2.87
CA ARG A 272 0.88 -19.15 3.79
C ARG A 272 0.40 -20.58 3.57
N SER A 273 -0.70 -20.78 2.85
CA SER A 273 -1.23 -22.09 2.55
C SER A 273 -0.31 -22.85 1.57
N PRO A 274 -0.06 -24.15 1.77
CA PRO A 274 0.60 -24.99 0.77
C PRO A 274 -0.12 -24.99 -0.59
N ALA A 275 -1.44 -24.75 -0.60
CA ALA A 275 -2.24 -24.65 -1.81
C ALA A 275 -2.07 -23.32 -2.56
N TYR A 276 -1.31 -22.35 -2.02
CA TYR A 276 -1.13 -21.06 -2.67
C TYR A 276 -0.44 -21.16 -4.03
N VAL A 277 0.63 -21.97 -4.14
CA VAL A 277 1.33 -22.14 -5.42
C VAL A 277 0.42 -22.82 -6.46
N PRO A 278 -0.29 -23.94 -6.15
CA PRO A 278 -1.33 -24.47 -7.02
C PRO A 278 -2.39 -23.44 -7.42
N LEU A 279 -2.85 -22.60 -6.49
CA LEU A 279 -3.83 -21.54 -6.77
C LEU A 279 -3.28 -20.47 -7.74
N VAL A 280 -1.99 -20.13 -7.66
CA VAL A 280 -1.34 -19.21 -8.62
C VAL A 280 -1.36 -19.81 -10.02
N VAL A 281 -1.07 -21.10 -10.16
CA VAL A 281 -1.13 -21.83 -11.45
C VAL A 281 -2.58 -21.87 -11.96
N PHE A 282 -3.54 -22.21 -11.11
CA PHE A 282 -4.97 -22.16 -11.44
C PHE A 282 -5.38 -20.78 -11.97
N ASN A 283 -5.01 -19.70 -11.28
CA ASN A 283 -5.33 -18.34 -11.72
C ASN A 283 -4.69 -18.01 -13.08
N SER A 284 -3.45 -18.48 -13.34
CA SER A 284 -2.80 -18.31 -14.64
C SER A 284 -3.60 -18.95 -15.77
N ILE A 285 -4.04 -20.20 -15.57
CA ILE A 285 -4.84 -20.96 -16.54
C ILE A 285 -6.22 -20.33 -16.72
N LEU A 286 -6.86 -19.89 -15.64
CA LEU A 286 -8.21 -19.34 -15.66
C LEU A 286 -8.28 -17.99 -16.37
N GLY A 287 -7.49 -17.00 -15.93
CA GLY A 287 -7.62 -15.61 -16.38
C GLY A 287 -6.35 -14.76 -16.27
N GLY A 288 -5.18 -15.36 -16.03
CA GLY A 288 -3.95 -14.63 -15.72
C GLY A 288 -3.21 -14.06 -16.93
N GLY A 289 -3.63 -14.37 -18.16
CA GLY A 289 -2.99 -13.89 -19.38
C GLY A 289 -3.78 -14.17 -20.65
N THR A 290 -3.23 -13.82 -21.80
CA THR A 290 -3.89 -13.99 -23.12
C THR A 290 -4.11 -15.45 -23.52
N HIS A 291 -3.35 -16.38 -22.96
CA HIS A 291 -3.47 -17.82 -23.16
C HIS A 291 -4.54 -18.47 -22.25
N SER A 292 -5.19 -17.69 -21.39
CA SER A 292 -6.10 -18.23 -20.37
C SER A 292 -7.47 -18.63 -20.91
N LYS A 293 -8.16 -19.52 -20.19
CA LYS A 293 -9.52 -19.98 -20.53
C LYS A 293 -10.48 -18.82 -20.73
N LEU A 294 -10.53 -17.88 -19.78
CA LEU A 294 -11.42 -16.72 -19.86
C LEU A 294 -11.11 -15.84 -21.07
N PHE A 295 -9.83 -15.59 -21.35
CA PHE A 295 -9.45 -14.79 -22.51
C PHE A 295 -9.87 -15.46 -23.82
N ILE A 296 -9.59 -16.75 -23.97
CA ILE A 296 -9.91 -17.51 -25.18
C ILE A 296 -11.43 -17.67 -25.35
N HIS A 297 -12.14 -18.07 -24.30
CA HIS A 297 -13.55 -18.46 -24.43
C HIS A 297 -14.51 -17.27 -24.33
N VAL A 298 -14.24 -16.27 -23.50
CA VAL A 298 -15.15 -15.12 -23.32
C VAL A 298 -14.83 -14.02 -24.34
N ARG A 299 -13.55 -13.66 -24.48
CA ARG A 299 -13.12 -12.55 -25.36
C ARG A 299 -12.91 -13.00 -26.81
N GLU A 300 -12.08 -14.00 -27.07
CA GLU A 300 -11.71 -14.35 -28.45
C GLU A 300 -12.83 -15.11 -29.18
N LYS A 301 -13.30 -16.23 -28.63
CA LYS A 301 -14.28 -17.11 -29.30
C LYS A 301 -15.69 -16.54 -29.35
N ASN A 302 -16.12 -15.82 -28.31
CA ASN A 302 -17.50 -15.34 -28.20
C ASN A 302 -17.64 -13.81 -28.30
N SER A 303 -16.54 -13.06 -28.35
CA SER A 303 -16.53 -11.60 -28.46
C SER A 303 -17.40 -10.87 -27.44
N LEU A 304 -17.57 -11.44 -26.23
CA LEU A 304 -18.48 -10.90 -25.21
C LEU A 304 -17.83 -9.81 -24.35
N ALA A 305 -16.51 -9.79 -24.29
CA ALA A 305 -15.76 -8.90 -23.43
C ALA A 305 -14.59 -8.25 -24.16
N TYR A 306 -14.46 -6.92 -24.02
CA TYR A 306 -13.33 -6.15 -24.54
C TYR A 306 -12.04 -6.47 -23.78
N TYR A 307 -12.18 -6.74 -22.49
CA TYR A 307 -11.13 -7.29 -21.64
C TYR A 307 -11.75 -8.28 -20.65
N ILE A 308 -10.97 -9.25 -20.22
CA ILE A 308 -11.29 -10.12 -19.09
C ILE A 308 -10.00 -10.60 -18.44
N PHE A 309 -9.96 -10.62 -17.12
CA PHE A 309 -8.83 -11.16 -16.35
C PHE A 309 -9.28 -11.73 -15.01
N SER A 310 -8.44 -12.56 -14.41
CA SER A 310 -8.54 -12.98 -13.01
C SER A 310 -7.31 -12.57 -12.19
N ARG A 311 -7.52 -12.17 -10.95
CA ARG A 311 -6.45 -11.75 -10.02
C ARG A 311 -6.70 -12.30 -8.63
N LEU A 312 -5.62 -12.73 -7.96
CA LEU A 312 -5.65 -13.16 -6.56
C LEU A 312 -5.42 -12.01 -5.59
N GLU A 313 -6.19 -11.98 -4.51
CA GLU A 313 -5.86 -11.26 -3.28
C GLU A 313 -5.36 -12.29 -2.25
N LYS A 314 -4.04 -12.38 -2.15
CA LYS A 314 -3.37 -13.48 -1.45
C LYS A 314 -3.44 -13.40 0.08
N PHE A 315 -3.76 -12.26 0.66
CA PHE A 315 -3.76 -12.11 2.13
C PHE A 315 -5.09 -12.53 2.75
N LYS A 316 -6.19 -12.35 2.01
CA LYS A 316 -7.55 -12.72 2.43
C LYS A 316 -8.06 -14.00 1.78
N GLY A 317 -7.28 -14.62 0.89
CA GLY A 317 -7.69 -15.80 0.15
C GLY A 317 -8.89 -15.50 -0.73
N LEU A 318 -8.78 -14.45 -1.54
CA LEU A 318 -9.81 -14.02 -2.47
C LEU A 318 -9.30 -14.10 -3.90
N MET A 319 -10.22 -14.19 -4.84
CA MET A 319 -9.97 -14.03 -6.26
C MET A 319 -11.05 -13.14 -6.84
N ILE A 320 -10.67 -12.31 -7.81
CA ILE A 320 -11.59 -11.49 -8.58
C ILE A 320 -11.46 -11.86 -10.05
N ILE A 321 -12.58 -12.00 -10.74
CA ILE A 321 -12.66 -11.97 -12.21
C ILE A 321 -13.29 -10.63 -12.58
N SER A 322 -12.72 -9.90 -13.53
CA SER A 322 -13.30 -8.63 -14.00
C SER A 322 -13.29 -8.56 -15.52
N SER A 323 -14.37 -8.04 -16.09
CA SER A 323 -14.56 -7.90 -17.53
C SER A 323 -15.32 -6.63 -17.89
N GLY A 324 -15.07 -6.13 -19.10
CA GLY A 324 -15.84 -5.06 -19.73
C GLY A 324 -16.70 -5.66 -20.83
N ILE A 325 -18.03 -5.56 -20.71
CA ILE A 325 -19.01 -6.21 -21.59
C ILE A 325 -20.01 -5.21 -22.14
N GLU A 326 -20.70 -5.58 -23.20
CA GLU A 326 -21.97 -4.94 -23.56
C GLU A 326 -23.05 -5.37 -22.55
N THR A 327 -23.87 -4.42 -22.09
CA THR A 327 -24.88 -4.69 -21.03
C THR A 327 -25.88 -5.76 -21.43
N ASP A 328 -26.28 -5.80 -22.70
CA ASP A 328 -27.26 -6.77 -23.22
C ASP A 328 -26.71 -8.19 -23.24
N ASN A 329 -25.38 -8.33 -23.24
CA ASN A 329 -24.67 -9.61 -23.20
C ASN A 329 -24.36 -10.10 -21.77
N TYR A 330 -24.88 -9.42 -20.73
CA TYR A 330 -24.62 -9.75 -19.33
C TYR A 330 -24.80 -11.23 -19.00
N GLN A 331 -25.98 -11.79 -19.29
CA GLN A 331 -26.29 -13.16 -18.89
C GLN A 331 -25.38 -14.17 -19.60
N LYS A 332 -25.20 -14.01 -20.92
CA LYS A 332 -24.34 -14.88 -21.72
C LYS A 332 -22.88 -14.82 -21.25
N ALA A 333 -22.37 -13.62 -20.95
CA ALA A 333 -21.02 -13.46 -20.41
C ALA A 333 -20.87 -14.13 -19.04
N LEU A 334 -21.83 -13.92 -18.14
CA LEU A 334 -21.84 -14.54 -16.81
C LEU A 334 -21.81 -16.07 -16.90
N ASP A 335 -22.64 -16.65 -17.76
CA ASP A 335 -22.77 -18.10 -17.89
C ASP A 335 -21.47 -18.74 -18.39
N ILE A 336 -20.85 -18.17 -19.44
CA ILE A 336 -19.57 -18.67 -19.94
C ILE A 336 -18.47 -18.49 -18.90
N ILE A 337 -18.42 -17.35 -18.18
CA ILE A 337 -17.43 -17.15 -17.10
C ILE A 337 -17.60 -18.25 -16.04
N LYS A 338 -18.83 -18.52 -15.58
CA LYS A 338 -19.09 -19.57 -14.58
C LYS A 338 -18.70 -20.96 -15.09
N GLN A 339 -19.01 -21.27 -16.35
CA GLN A 339 -18.60 -22.53 -16.98
C GLN A 339 -17.08 -22.70 -16.94
N GLN A 340 -16.32 -21.67 -17.34
CA GLN A 340 -14.86 -21.73 -17.38
C GLN A 340 -14.21 -21.79 -15.99
N VAL A 341 -14.91 -21.34 -14.94
CA VAL A 341 -14.48 -21.50 -13.54
C VAL A 341 -14.72 -22.93 -13.04
N SER A 342 -15.76 -23.61 -13.51
CA SER A 342 -16.10 -24.97 -13.09
C SER A 342 -15.31 -26.08 -13.80
N GLU A 343 -14.86 -25.82 -15.04
CA GLU A 343 -13.99 -26.69 -15.83
C GLU A 343 -12.52 -26.61 -15.39
#